data_AF-A0AAE8IEW2-F1
#
_entry.id   AF-A0AAE8IEW2-F1
#
_cell.length_a   1.000
_cell.length_b   1.000
_cell.length_c   1.000
_cell.angle_alpha   90.00
_cell.angle_beta   90.00
_cell.angle_gamma   90.00
#
_symmetry.space_group_name_H-M   'P 1'
#
loop_
_entity.id
_entity.type
_entity.pdbx_description
1 polymer ?
#
loop_
_entity_poly.entity_id
_entity_poly.type
_entity_poly.pdbx_seq_one_letter_code
_entity_poly.pdbx_strand_id
1 'polypeptide(L)' 'MIAGKVSADPEGPSWRQVMPVIHAAIDQLVAEGVVELSWKRKVMASRYGPYRIGRIQSTR' A
#
# COMPACT_ATOMS: atom_id res chain seq x y z
N MET A 1 28.12 -0.78 -4.19
CA MET A 1 26.88 -1.60 -4.22
C MET A 1 25.77 -0.71 -4.77
N ILE A 2 25.37 -0.90 -6.02
CA ILE A 2 24.27 -0.13 -6.64
C ILE A 2 23.02 -1.00 -6.55
N ALA A 3 22.07 -0.60 -5.72
CA ALA A 3 20.74 -1.19 -5.70
C ALA A 3 20.09 -0.95 -7.08
N GLY A 4 19.76 -2.04 -7.78
CA GLY A 4 19.07 -1.97 -9.07
C GLY A 4 17.74 -1.23 -8.91
N LYS A 5 17.58 -0.13 -9.64
CA LYS A 5 16.40 0.73 -9.54
C LYS A 5 15.28 0.07 -10.35
N VAL A 6 14.24 -0.39 -9.67
CA VAL A 6 12.95 -0.74 -10.28
C VAL A 6 12.44 0.50 -11.01
N SER A 7 12.43 0.44 -12.34
CA SER A 7 11.87 1.47 -13.21
C SER A 7 10.39 1.19 -13.43
N ALA A 8 9.55 2.19 -13.22
CA ALA A 8 8.26 2.26 -13.90
C ALA A 8 8.53 2.13 -15.41
N ASP A 9 7.64 1.47 -16.14
CA ASP A 9 7.66 1.46 -17.60
C ASP A 9 7.91 2.90 -18.09
N PRO A 10 9.00 3.19 -18.83
CA PRO A 10 9.34 4.56 -19.22
C PRO A 10 8.24 5.20 -20.08
N GLU A 11 7.39 4.39 -20.73
CA GLU A 11 6.23 4.84 -21.49
C GLU A 11 4.92 4.80 -20.68
N GLY A 12 4.93 4.17 -19.52
CA GLY A 12 3.78 4.07 -18.63
C GLY A 12 3.55 5.35 -17.81
N PRO A 13 2.34 5.53 -17.25
CA PRO A 13 2.08 6.60 -16.31
C PRO A 13 3.07 6.50 -15.15
N SER A 14 3.63 7.64 -14.75
CA SER A 14 4.47 7.75 -13.56
C SER A 14 3.75 7.07 -12.39
N TRP A 15 4.48 6.33 -11.55
CA TRP A 15 3.91 5.66 -10.39
C TRP A 15 3.07 6.60 -9.50
N ARG A 16 3.37 7.91 -9.52
CA ARG A 16 2.58 8.93 -8.84
C ARG A 16 1.19 9.12 -9.44
N GLN A 17 1.04 9.02 -10.76
CA GLN A 17 -0.25 9.12 -11.45
C GLN A 17 -1.14 7.91 -11.15
N VAL A 18 -0.54 6.75 -10.86
CA VAL A 18 -1.28 5.53 -10.49
C VAL A 18 -1.63 5.51 -8.98
N MET A 19 -1.03 6.36 -8.17
CA MET A 19 -1.22 6.37 -6.72
C MET A 19 -2.68 6.49 -6.25
N PRO A 20 -3.57 7.27 -6.89
CA PRO A 20 -4.99 7.27 -6.53
C PRO A 20 -5.67 5.91 -6.67
N VAL A 21 -5.30 5.13 -7.70
CA VAL A 21 -5.82 3.76 -7.92
C VAL A 21 -5.33 2.82 -6.84
N ILE A 22 -4.04 2.92 -6.49
CA ILE A 22 -3.44 2.15 -5.39
C ILE A 22 -4.15 2.48 -4.07
N HIS A 23 -4.40 3.76 -3.79
CA HIS A 23 -5.15 4.17 -2.60
C HIS A 23 -6.55 3.57 -2.55
N ALA A 24 -7.30 3.61 -3.66
CA ALA A 24 -8.65 3.03 -3.72
C ALA A 24 -8.63 1.51 -3.47
N ALA A 25 -7.67 0.80 -4.07
CA ALA A 25 -7.51 -0.63 -3.85
C ALA A 25 -7.16 -0.96 -2.39
N ILE A 26 -6.29 -0.17 -1.76
CA ILE A 26 -5.97 -0.33 -0.33
C ILE A 26 -7.20 -0.07 0.54
N ASP A 27 -7.96 0.98 0.26
CA ASP A 27 -9.16 1.33 1.03
C ASP A 27 -10.18 0.17 0.97
N GLN A 28 -10.32 -0.49 -0.19
CA GLN A 28 -11.15 -1.70 -0.35
C GLN A 28 -10.60 -2.91 0.44
N LEU A 29 -9.30 -3.22 0.33
CA LEU A 29 -8.71 -4.38 1.02
C LEU A 29 -8.76 -4.26 2.55
N VAL A 30 -8.71 -3.02 3.07
CA VAL A 30 -8.91 -2.73 4.50
C VAL A 30 -10.36 -2.98 4.89
N ALA A 31 -11.33 -2.52 4.08
CA ALA A 31 -12.75 -2.75 4.32
C ALA A 31 -13.10 -4.25 4.29
N GLU A 32 -12.42 -5.03 3.44
CA GLU A 32 -12.57 -6.49 3.35
C GLU A 32 -11.83 -7.25 4.47
N GLY A 33 -11.03 -6.58 5.31
CA GLY A 33 -10.26 -7.22 6.37
C GLY A 33 -9.13 -8.14 5.87
N VAL A 34 -8.66 -7.93 4.64
CA VAL A 34 -7.56 -8.69 4.03
C VAL A 34 -6.20 -8.13 4.46
N VAL A 35 -6.13 -6.82 4.65
CA VAL A 35 -4.93 -6.10 5.06
C VAL A 35 -5.21 -5.18 6.24
N GLU A 36 -4.18 -4.93 7.05
CA GLU A 36 -4.18 -3.92 8.10
C GLU A 36 -3.23 -2.77 7.75
N LEU A 37 -3.58 -1.56 8.17
CA LEU A 37 -2.71 -0.41 8.07
C LEU A 37 -2.02 -0.16 9.40
N SER A 38 -0.73 0.19 9.36
CA SER A 38 -0.01 0.61 10.56
C SER A 38 0.97 1.75 10.31
N TRP A 39 1.18 2.58 11.32
CA TRP A 39 2.21 3.61 11.31
C TRP A 39 2.91 3.67 12.66
N LYS A 40 4.25 3.68 12.65
CA LYS A 40 5.06 3.65 13.88
C LYS A 40 4.61 2.55 14.87
N ARG A 41 4.29 1.37 14.35
CA ARG A 41 3.79 0.19 15.09
C ARG A 41 2.39 0.35 15.72
N LYS A 42 1.62 1.37 15.33
CA LYS A 42 0.22 1.54 15.74
C LYS A 42 -0.71 1.20 14.58
N VAL A 43 -1.70 0.33 14.82
CA VAL A 43 -2.75 0.00 13.86
C VAL A 43 -3.61 1.23 13.57
N MET A 44 -4.04 1.37 12.32
CA MET A 44 -4.84 2.48 11.83
C MET A 44 -6.14 1.95 11.21
N ALA A 45 -7.27 2.56 11.58
CA ALA A 45 -8.59 2.19 11.06
C ALA A 45 -8.82 2.69 9.62
N SER A 46 -8.11 3.72 9.19
CA SER A 46 -8.20 4.29 7.86
C SER A 46 -6.87 4.86 7.40
N ARG A 47 -6.73 5.02 6.08
CA ARG A 47 -5.53 5.56 5.45
C ARG A 47 -5.42 7.07 5.70
N TYR A 48 -4.40 7.49 6.44
CA TYR A 48 -4.07 8.91 6.62
C TYR A 48 -2.56 9.10 6.83
N GLY A 49 -1.95 10.03 6.08
CA GLY A 49 -0.50 10.27 6.16
C GLY A 49 0.33 9.04 5.75
N PRO A 50 1.57 8.89 6.26
CA PRO A 50 2.38 7.71 6.01
C PRO A 50 1.81 6.47 6.72
N TYR A 51 1.85 5.33 6.04
CA TYR A 51 1.40 4.05 6.58
C TYR A 51 2.21 2.89 5.99
N ARG A 52 2.07 1.72 6.60
CA ARG A 52 2.55 0.42 6.13
C ARG A 52 1.34 -0.49 5.96
N ILE A 53 1.44 -1.41 5.02
CA ILE A 53 0.39 -2.39 4.71
C ILE A 53 0.89 -3.74 5.21
N GLY A 54 0.15 -4.35 6.13
CA GLY A 54 0.37 -5.70 6.61
C GLY A 54 -0.72 -6.62 6.13
N ARG A 55 -0.40 -7.88 5.82
CA ARG A 55 -1.43 -8.88 5.52
C ARG A 55 -2.00 -9.41 6.84
N ILE A 56 -3.33 -9.41 6.97
CA ILE A 56 -3.97 -10.06 8.11
C ILE A 56 -3.82 -11.56 7.89
N GLN A 57 -3.08 -12.21 8.79
CA GLN A 57 -2.99 -13.67 8.79
C GLN A 57 -4.33 -14.19 9.32
N SER A 58 -5.20 -14.67 8.44
CA SER A 58 -6.30 -15.51 8.87
C SER A 58 -5.69 -16.75 9.49
N THR A 59 -5.74 -16.84 10.82
CA THR A 59 -5.56 -18.12 11.51
C THR A 59 -6.60 -19.07 10.92
N ARG A 60 -6.13 -20.13 10.28
CA ARG A 60 -6.97 -21.24 9.83
C ARG A 60 -7.27 -22.15 11.00
#